data_AF-A0A8I0H3Z4-F1
#
_entry.id   AF-A0A8I0H3Z4-F1
#
_cell.length_a   1.000
_cell.length_b   1.000
_cell.length_c   1.000
_cell.angle_alpha   90.00
_cell.angle_beta   90.00
_cell.angle_gamma   90.00
#
_symmetry.space_group_name_H-M   'P 1'
#
loop_
_entity.id
_entity.type
_entity.pdbx_description
1 polymer ?
#
loop_
_entity_poly.entity_id
_entity_poly.type
_entity_poly.pdbx_seq_one_letter_code
_entity_poly.pdbx_strand_id
1 'polypeptide(L)' 'ESHRVTVLAGQTATVSFNNVLRRGDLTVTKTSEDGLNQGVKFHLFGTSLSGLNVDEFAVTDENGVATFKDVLIGTGYT' A
#
# COMPACT_ATOMS: atom_id res chain seq x y z
N GLU A 1 -16.70 8.16 9.24
CA GLU A 1 -17.58 9.34 9.24
C GLU A 1 -19.02 8.85 9.21
N SER A 2 -19.94 9.45 9.96
CA SER A 2 -21.33 9.02 9.99
C SER A 2 -22.20 10.11 9.39
N HIS A 3 -22.92 9.80 8.31
CA HIS A 3 -23.83 10.73 7.65
C HIS A 3 -25.26 10.33 7.96
N ARG A 4 -26.04 11.26 8.53
CA ARG A 4 -27.48 11.07 8.77
C ARG A 4 -28.25 11.67 7.60
N VAL A 5 -29.05 10.84 6.93
CA VAL A 5 -29.85 11.23 5.76
C VAL A 5 -31.32 11.17 6.12
N THR A 6 -32.07 12.22 5.78
CA THR A 6 -33.53 12.26 5.92
C THR A 6 -34.14 12.32 4.52
N VAL A 7 -35.00 11.36 4.20
CA VAL A 7 -35.67 11.24 2.91
C VAL A 7 -37.13 11.65 3.06
N LEU A 8 -37.62 12.46 2.12
CA LEU A 8 -39.01 12.90 2.07
C LEU A 8 -39.76 12.14 0.96
N ALA A 9 -41.07 11.93 1.13
CA ALA A 9 -41.89 11.22 0.17
C ALA A 9 -41.84 11.90 -1.22
N GLY A 10 -41.52 11.13 -2.26
CA GLY A 10 -41.39 11.62 -3.63
C GLY A 10 -40.06 12.27 -3.98
N GLN A 11 -39.06 12.27 -3.09
CA GLN A 11 -37.74 12.85 -3.34
C GLN A 11 -36.61 11.83 -3.19
N THR A 12 -35.55 12.00 -3.99
CA THR A 12 -34.30 11.24 -3.86
C THR A 12 -33.29 12.09 -3.09
N ALA A 13 -32.77 11.56 -1.97
CA ALA A 13 -31.63 12.14 -1.29
C ALA A 13 -30.34 11.46 -1.76
N THR A 14 -29.36 12.25 -2.19
CA THR A 14 -28.04 11.77 -2.59
C THR A 14 -27.02 12.16 -1.53
N VAL A 15 -26.23 11.19 -1.06
CA VAL A 15 -25.06 11.45 -0.21
C VAL A 15 -23.84 10.82 -0.86
N SER A 16 -22.77 11.59 -0.92
CA SER A 16 -21.48 11.16 -1.45
C SER A 16 -20.49 11.00 -0.31
N PHE A 17 -19.72 9.93 -0.36
CA PHE A 17 -18.59 9.69 0.52
C PHE A 17 -17.32 9.57 -0.32
N ASN A 18 -16.21 10.10 0.19
CA ASN A 18 -14.90 9.96 -0.43
C ASN A 18 -14.00 9.15 0.50
N ASN A 19 -13.45 8.04 -0.01
CA ASN A 19 -12.50 7.21 0.73
C ASN A 19 -11.12 7.33 0.07
N VAL A 20 -10.26 8.15 0.68
CA VAL A 20 -8.86 8.24 0.27
C VAL A 20 -8.11 7.08 0.92
N LEU A 21 -7.60 6.16 0.08
CA LEU A 21 -6.86 5.00 0.56
C LEU A 21 -5.59 5.45 1.30
N ARG A 22 -5.37 4.89 2.48
CA ARG A 22 -4.13 5.12 3.24
C ARG A 22 -2.99 4.33 2.59
N ARG A 23 -1.86 5.00 2.43
CA ARG A 23 -0.67 4.48 1.78
C ARG A 23 0.57 4.83 2.60
N GLY A 24 1.64 4.06 2.42
CA GLY A 24 2.92 4.28 3.08
C GLY A 24 4.07 3.70 2.27
N ASP A 25 5.28 4.07 2.71
CA ASP A 25 6.51 3.61 2.08
C ASP A 25 7.15 2.50 2.91
N LEU A 26 7.72 1.51 2.24
CA LEU A 26 8.47 0.41 2.84
C LEU A 26 9.90 0.45 2.34
N THR A 27 10.87 0.40 3.25
CA THR A 27 12.29 0.33 2.92
C THR A 27 12.88 -0.99 3.41
N VAL A 28 13.57 -1.69 2.51
CA VAL A 28 14.28 -2.95 2.78
C VAL A 28 15.77 -2.68 2.65
N THR A 29 16.53 -2.94 3.71
CA THR A 29 17.98 -2.88 3.70
C THR A 29 18.55 -4.28 3.63
N LYS A 30 19.17 -4.63 2.51
CA LYS A 30 19.86 -5.90 2.31
C LYS A 30 21.28 -5.80 2.84
N THR A 31 21.64 -6.71 3.74
CA THR A 31 23.01 -6.90 4.23
C THR A 31 23.51 -8.30 3.88
N SER A 32 24.83 -8.45 3.81
CA SER A 32 25.52 -9.71 3.48
C SER A 32 26.95 -9.66 4.02
N GLU A 33 27.52 -10.82 4.32
CA GLU A 33 28.91 -10.96 4.77
C GLU A 33 29.91 -10.69 3.63
N ASP A 34 29.51 -10.96 2.39
CA ASP A 34 30.34 -10.77 1.19
C ASP A 34 30.24 -9.34 0.59
N GLY A 35 29.38 -8.50 1.15
CA GLY A 35 29.17 -7.12 0.70
C GLY A 35 28.37 -6.98 -0.59
N LEU A 36 27.84 -8.07 -1.16
CA LEU A 36 27.05 -8.06 -2.39
C LEU A 36 25.59 -7.69 -2.08
N ASN A 37 25.34 -6.39 -1.89
CA ASN A 37 24.04 -5.87 -1.50
C ASN A 37 23.27 -5.15 -2.61
N GLN A 38 23.93 -4.74 -3.69
CA GLN A 38 23.32 -4.04 -4.83
C GLN A 38 22.69 -5.00 -5.84
N GLY A 39 21.61 -4.58 -6.50
CA GLY A 39 20.99 -5.33 -7.61
C GLY A 39 20.10 -6.49 -7.19
N VAL A 40 19.84 -6.65 -5.90
CA VAL A 40 18.96 -7.69 -5.35
C VAL A 40 17.51 -7.24 -5.53
N LYS A 41 16.70 -8.08 -6.20
CA LYS A 41 15.28 -7.82 -6.44
C LYS A 41 14.43 -8.41 -5.32
N PHE A 42 13.62 -7.56 -4.70
CA PHE A 42 12.57 -7.93 -3.76
C PHE A 42 11.21 -7.88 -4.45
N HIS A 43 10.33 -8.75 -4.00
CA HIS A 43 8.94 -8.85 -4.40
C HIS A 43 8.10 -8.64 -3.15
N LEU A 44 7.17 -7.70 -3.19
CA LEU A 44 6.22 -7.43 -2.12
C LEU A 44 4.83 -7.76 -2.64
N PHE A 45 4.19 -8.77 -2.07
CA PHE A 45 2.86 -9.17 -2.51
C PHE A 45 1.90 -9.53 -1.37
N GLY A 46 0.61 -9.43 -1.67
CA GLY A 46 -0.47 -9.83 -0.78
C GLY A 46 -1.73 -8.99 -0.98
N THR A 47 -2.59 -8.95 0.04
CA THR A 47 -3.86 -8.24 -0.01
C THR A 47 -3.89 -7.13 1.04
N SER A 48 -4.17 -5.91 0.60
CA SER A 48 -4.31 -4.75 1.48
C SER A 48 -5.55 -4.86 2.37
N LEU A 49 -5.61 -4.03 3.42
CA LEU A 49 -6.80 -3.89 4.28
C LEU A 49 -8.06 -3.45 3.51
N SER A 50 -7.88 -2.88 2.32
CA SER A 50 -8.97 -2.46 1.43
C SER A 50 -9.43 -3.58 0.49
N GLY A 51 -8.87 -4.79 0.61
CA GLY A 51 -9.18 -5.93 -0.27
C GLY A 51 -8.54 -5.85 -1.66
N LEU A 52 -7.69 -4.85 -1.91
CA LEU A 52 -6.97 -4.70 -3.17
C LEU A 52 -5.64 -5.44 -3.12
N ASN A 53 -5.25 -6.07 -4.23
CA ASN A 53 -3.97 -6.74 -4.35
C ASN A 53 -2.81 -5.73 -4.39
N VAL A 54 -1.72 -6.13 -3.76
CA VAL A 54 -0.40 -5.49 -3.87
C VAL A 54 0.52 -6.51 -4.53
N ASP A 55 1.23 -6.08 -5.58
CA ASP A 55 2.17 -6.90 -6.36
C ASP A 55 3.24 -5.97 -6.91
N GLU A 56 4.26 -5.70 -6.11
CA GLU A 56 5.26 -4.64 -6.36
C GLU A 56 6.68 -5.23 -6.34
N PHE A 57 7.61 -4.60 -7.08
CA PHE A 57 9.00 -5.02 -7.10
C PHE A 57 9.94 -3.84 -6.88
N ALA A 58 10.97 -4.05 -6.06
CA ALA A 58 12.03 -3.08 -5.83
C ALA A 58 13.41 -3.75 -5.92
N VAL A 59 14.39 -3.03 -6.44
CA VAL A 59 15.77 -3.51 -6.58
C VAL A 59 16.67 -2.68 -5.67
N THR A 60 17.61 -3.32 -4.99
CA THR A 60 18.54 -2.62 -4.11
C THR A 60 19.53 -1.74 -4.87
N ASP A 61 19.74 -0.55 -4.35
CA ASP A 61 20.74 0.40 -4.83
C ASP A 61 22.17 0.06 -4.35
N GLU A 62 23.12 0.96 -4.61
CA GLU A 62 24.53 0.85 -4.19
C GLU A 62 24.71 0.74 -2.67
N ASN A 63 23.74 1.21 -1.88
CA ASN A 63 23.75 1.12 -0.43
C ASN A 63 23.04 -0.14 0.09
N GLY A 64 22.57 -1.01 -0.81
CA GLY A 64 21.80 -2.19 -0.45
C GLY A 64 20.34 -1.89 -0.09
N VAL A 65 19.81 -0.73 -0.48
CA VAL A 65 18.46 -0.28 -0.09
C VAL A 65 17.49 -0.43 -1.25
N ALA A 66 16.36 -1.11 -1.01
CA ALA A 66 15.23 -1.20 -1.91
C ALA A 66 14.01 -0.50 -1.29
N THR A 67 13.36 0.38 -2.03
CA THR A 67 12.20 1.15 -1.54
C THR A 67 10.96 0.85 -2.36
N PHE A 68 9.88 0.46 -1.68
CA PHE A 68 8.53 0.42 -2.23
C PHE A 68 7.81 1.69 -1.81
N LYS A 69 7.26 2.44 -2.78
CA LYS A 69 6.59 3.72 -2.53
C LYS A 69 5.09 3.57 -2.73
N ASP A 70 4.32 4.37 -2.00
CA ASP A 70 2.87 4.49 -2.18
C ASP A 70 2.09 3.16 -2.04
N VAL A 71 2.60 2.26 -1.19
CA VAL A 71 2.01 0.93 -0.98
C VAL A 71 0.75 1.06 -0.12
N LEU A 72 -0.31 0.37 -0.52
CA LEU A 72 -1.55 0.30 0.27
C LEU A 72 -1.28 -0.30 1.65
N ILE A 73 -1.90 0.23 2.69
CA ILE A 73 -1.78 -0.36 4.03
C ILE A 73 -2.40 -1.77 4.07
N GLY A 74 -1.70 -2.70 4.70
CA GLY A 74 -2.10 -4.10 4.81
C GLY A 74 -1.34 -4.82 5.91
N THR A 75 -1.68 -6.09 6.11
CA THR A 75 -1.01 -6.97 7.07
C THR A 75 -0.72 -8.30 6.39
N GLY A 76 0.43 -8.90 6.66
CA GLY A 76 0.79 -10.21 6.09
C GLY A 76 1.27 -10.14 4.64
N TYR A 77 1.85 -9.02 4.20
CA TYR A 77 2.62 -9.01 2.96
C TYR A 77 3.82 -9.93 3.07
N THR A 78 4.16 -10.57 1.95
CA THR A 78 5.29 -11.48 1.79
C THR A 78 6.29 -10.92 0.80
#